data_AF-A0A4R6UDS6-F1
#
_entry.id   AF-A0A4R6UDS6-F1
#
_cell.length_a   1.000
_cell.length_b   1.000
_cell.length_c   1.000
_cell.angle_alpha   90.00
_cell.angle_beta   90.00
_cell.angle_gamma   90.00
#
_symmetry.space_group_name_H-M   'P 1'
#
loop_
_entity.id
_entity.type
_entity.pdbx_description
1 polymer ?
#
loop_
_entity_poly.entity_id
_entity_poly.type
_entity_poly.pdbx_seq_one_letter_code
_entity_poly.pdbx_strand_id
1 'polypeptide(L)'
;MSTHTLSAPLPRLWTTRLAAPLIALAALAGALASPAALGQDAPYDRVQRLIQAGEWTAAMTEAESWLSQNPRDPQMRFMQGVIQQQRGEADAALATFLELTRSYPELPEPHNNLAVLHAAAGRLGEAREALEMAIRLNPQYAIAHRNLGDVYLRLAENAFRAALSHAPGLPDASRKLQAVEQLLAAPASR
;
A
#
# COMPACT_ATOMS: atom_id res chain seq x y z
N MET A 1 -12.49 41.66 -79.23
CA MET A 1 -13.78 42.29 -78.93
C MET A 1 -13.82 42.63 -77.46
N SER A 2 -13.91 43.93 -77.19
CA SER A 2 -14.45 44.63 -76.02
C SER A 2 -13.98 44.27 -74.60
N THR A 3 -13.17 45.20 -74.08
CA THR A 3 -12.97 45.61 -72.68
C THR A 3 -14.27 45.87 -71.91
N HIS A 4 -14.30 45.60 -70.60
CA HIS A 4 -14.82 46.55 -69.60
C HIS A 4 -14.31 46.22 -68.19
N THR A 5 -13.48 47.13 -67.69
CA THR A 5 -13.05 47.36 -66.32
C THR A 5 -14.09 48.17 -65.54
N LEU A 6 -14.29 47.89 -64.24
CA LEU A 6 -14.80 48.82 -63.21
C LEU A 6 -14.39 48.19 -61.85
N SER A 7 -13.45 48.67 -61.03
CA SER A 7 -13.20 49.99 -60.40
C SER A 7 -13.99 50.26 -59.12
N ALA A 8 -13.28 50.11 -57.98
CA ALA A 8 -13.29 50.90 -56.72
C ALA A 8 -14.45 50.69 -55.71
N PRO A 9 -14.33 51.14 -54.42
CA PRO A 9 -13.17 51.61 -53.63
C PRO A 9 -13.03 50.95 -52.22
N LEU A 10 -11.85 51.05 -51.59
CA LEU A 10 -11.69 51.16 -50.12
C LEU A 10 -11.66 52.66 -49.77
N PRO A 11 -12.15 53.14 -48.61
CA PRO A 11 -11.19 53.40 -47.51
C PRO A 11 -11.74 53.59 -46.06
N ARG A 12 -10.77 53.85 -45.14
CA ARG A 12 -10.80 54.60 -43.85
C ARG A 12 -11.30 53.85 -42.61
N LEU A 13 -10.41 53.23 -41.83
CA LEU A 13 -9.54 53.86 -40.81
C LEU A 13 -10.26 54.90 -39.94
N TRP A 14 -10.72 54.46 -38.77
CA TRP A 14 -10.94 55.35 -37.63
C TRP A 14 -9.72 55.23 -36.72
N THR A 15 -8.86 56.24 -36.86
CA THR A 15 -7.85 56.64 -35.88
C THR A 15 -8.50 57.46 -34.78
N THR A 16 -8.26 57.14 -33.51
CA THR A 16 -8.09 58.09 -32.38
C THR A 16 -7.50 57.29 -31.22
N ARG A 17 -6.22 57.41 -30.89
CA ARG A 17 -5.52 58.48 -30.11
C ARG A 17 -5.18 57.97 -28.69
N LEU A 18 -3.92 57.57 -28.54
CA LEU A 18 -2.95 57.89 -27.48
C LEU A 18 -3.46 58.21 -26.06
N ALA A 19 -3.04 57.39 -25.09
CA ALA A 19 -2.43 57.84 -23.84
C ALA A 19 -1.59 56.70 -23.23
N ALA A 20 -0.29 56.93 -23.05
CA ALA A 20 0.63 56.13 -22.23
C ALA A 20 0.69 56.74 -20.79
N PRO A 21 1.57 56.25 -19.90
CA PRO A 21 1.60 54.97 -19.20
C PRO A 21 1.34 55.18 -17.69
N LEU A 22 0.92 54.14 -16.95
CA LEU A 22 1.06 54.12 -15.48
C LEU A 22 1.70 52.83 -15.03
N ILE A 23 2.87 53.01 -14.45
CA ILE A 23 3.71 52.06 -13.76
C ILE A 23 2.89 51.45 -12.61
N ALA A 24 2.60 50.16 -12.70
CA ALA A 24 2.29 49.35 -11.53
C ALA A 24 3.53 48.50 -11.23
N LEU A 25 4.36 49.05 -10.35
CA LEU A 25 5.48 48.38 -9.70
C LEU A 25 4.88 47.28 -8.78
N ALA A 26 4.48 46.14 -9.34
CA ALA A 26 4.11 44.99 -8.54
C ALA A 26 5.40 44.29 -8.11
N ALA A 27 5.68 44.42 -6.81
CA ALA A 27 6.88 43.97 -6.14
C ALA A 27 7.31 42.57 -6.59
N LEU A 28 8.59 42.49 -6.93
CA LEU A 28 9.39 41.29 -7.00
C LEU A 28 9.42 40.65 -5.60
N ALA A 29 8.34 39.96 -5.21
CA ALA A 29 8.39 39.02 -4.12
C ALA A 29 9.13 37.81 -4.66
N GLY A 30 10.46 37.84 -4.51
CA GLY A 30 11.29 36.66 -4.62
C GLY A 30 10.76 35.62 -3.65
N ALA A 31 9.88 34.75 -4.13
CA ALA A 31 9.85 33.39 -3.66
C ALA A 31 11.20 32.82 -4.07
N LEU A 32 12.20 33.00 -3.18
CA LEU A 32 13.25 32.03 -3.05
C LEU A 32 12.52 30.72 -2.85
N ALA A 33 12.30 30.00 -3.94
CA ALA A 33 12.20 28.57 -3.86
C ALA A 33 13.48 28.16 -3.16
N SER A 34 13.38 27.91 -1.85
CA SER A 34 14.47 27.36 -1.08
C SER A 34 15.02 26.18 -1.89
N PRO A 35 16.34 26.06 -2.08
CA PRO A 35 16.91 24.93 -2.81
C PRO A 35 16.60 23.57 -2.15
N ALA A 36 15.89 23.55 -1.01
CA ALA A 36 15.48 22.37 -0.26
C ALA A 36 14.36 21.53 -0.92
N ALA A 37 13.81 21.94 -2.07
CA ALA A 37 12.88 21.10 -2.85
C ALA A 37 13.59 20.05 -3.73
N LEU A 38 14.92 19.98 -3.67
CA LEU A 38 15.68 18.85 -4.23
C LEU A 38 15.76 17.74 -3.17
N GLY A 39 14.77 16.83 -3.25
CA GLY A 39 14.77 15.48 -2.68
C GLY A 39 15.29 15.35 -1.24
N GLN A 40 14.42 15.47 -0.24
CA GLN A 40 14.75 14.88 1.06
C GLN A 40 14.97 13.38 0.86
N ASP A 41 16.06 12.85 1.41
CA ASP A 41 16.26 11.41 1.46
C ASP A 41 15.10 10.78 2.24
N ALA A 42 14.50 9.73 1.68
CA ALA A 42 13.39 9.05 2.33
C ALA A 42 13.83 8.50 3.70
N PRO A 43 13.07 8.71 4.78
CA PRO A 43 13.50 8.36 6.14
C PRO A 43 13.35 6.86 6.44
N TYR A 44 13.48 5.97 5.46
CA TYR A 44 13.24 4.53 5.61
C TYR A 44 14.06 3.93 6.76
N ASP A 45 15.36 4.20 6.84
CA ASP A 45 16.23 3.66 7.89
C ASP A 45 15.84 4.15 9.28
N ARG A 46 15.29 5.37 9.38
CA ARG A 46 14.80 5.92 10.65
C ARG A 46 13.50 5.22 11.04
N VAL A 47 12.52 5.16 10.15
CA VAL A 47 11.24 4.49 10.40
C VAL A 47 11.46 3.01 10.73
N GLN A 48 12.37 2.34 10.02
CA GLN A 48 12.70 0.93 10.26
C GLN A 48 13.31 0.71 11.65
N ARG A 49 14.21 1.60 12.10
CA ARG A 49 14.75 1.52 13.47
C ARG A 49 13.69 1.76 14.53
N LEU A 50 12.77 2.70 14.30
CA LEU A 50 11.65 2.95 15.22
C LEU A 50 10.71 1.73 15.30
N ILE A 51 10.42 1.09 14.16
CA ILE A 51 9.67 -0.18 14.09
C ILE A 51 10.40 -1.26 14.88
N GLN A 52 11.71 -1.43 14.68
CA GLN A 52 12.50 -2.44 15.41
C GLN A 52 12.56 -2.18 16.91
N ALA A 53 12.55 -0.91 17.32
CA ALA A 53 12.52 -0.49 18.72
C ALA A 53 11.12 -0.61 19.35
N GLY A 54 10.08 -0.90 18.56
CA GLY A 54 8.69 -0.91 19.01
C GLY A 54 8.11 0.48 19.28
N GLU A 55 8.78 1.53 18.80
CA GLU A 55 8.35 2.92 18.92
C GLU A 55 7.28 3.26 17.85
N TRP A 56 6.15 2.55 17.90
CA TRP A 56 5.12 2.59 16.85
C TRP A 56 4.55 3.97 16.59
N THR A 57 4.35 4.76 17.65
CA THR A 57 3.82 6.13 17.54
C THR A 57 4.82 7.03 16.81
N ALA A 58 6.11 6.97 17.17
CA ALA A 58 7.13 7.78 16.51
C ALA A 58 7.34 7.32 15.06
N ALA A 59 7.34 6.01 14.80
CA ALA A 59 7.40 5.46 13.46
C ALA A 59 6.24 5.94 12.58
N MET A 60 5.01 5.96 13.13
CA MET A 60 3.84 6.44 12.41
C MET A 60 3.96 7.92 12.08
N THR A 61 4.32 8.77 13.05
CA THR A 61 4.49 10.21 12.83
C THR A 61 5.48 10.51 11.71
N GLU A 62 6.62 9.80 11.70
CA GLU A 62 7.64 9.96 10.66
C GLU A 62 7.13 9.50 9.28
N ALA A 63 6.43 8.36 9.23
CA ALA A 63 5.84 7.84 8.00
C ALA A 63 4.75 8.78 7.43
N GLU A 64 3.86 9.31 8.28
CA GLU A 64 2.79 10.24 7.89
C GLU A 64 3.36 11.57 7.40
N SER A 65 4.38 12.11 8.08
CA SER A 65 5.10 13.31 7.65
C SER A 65 5.66 13.15 6.23
N TRP A 66 6.29 12.01 5.95
CA TRP A 66 6.82 11.70 4.62
C TRP A 66 5.71 11.51 3.58
N LEU A 67 4.68 10.73 3.90
CA LEU A 67 3.57 10.42 2.99
C LEU A 67 2.70 11.63 2.67
N SER A 68 2.66 12.65 3.54
CA SER A 68 1.98 13.92 3.25
C SER A 68 2.54 14.63 2.02
N GLN A 69 3.83 14.44 1.74
CA GLN A 69 4.53 14.99 0.59
C GLN A 69 4.70 13.96 -0.53
N ASN A 70 4.74 12.67 -0.18
CA ASN A 70 5.00 11.56 -1.10
C ASN A 70 3.90 10.48 -1.01
N PRO A 71 2.63 10.79 -1.34
CA PRO A 71 1.49 9.90 -1.04
C PRO A 71 1.49 8.58 -1.81
N ARG A 72 2.35 8.44 -2.83
CA ARG A 72 2.48 7.26 -3.69
C ARG A 72 3.80 6.51 -3.47
N ASP A 73 4.44 6.68 -2.32
CA ASP A 73 5.60 5.87 -1.97
C ASP A 73 5.15 4.48 -1.47
N PRO A 74 5.32 3.40 -2.27
CA PRO A 74 4.87 2.07 -1.86
C PRO A 74 5.63 1.53 -0.65
N GLN A 75 6.92 1.87 -0.49
CA GLN A 75 7.74 1.37 0.61
C GLN A 75 7.29 2.01 1.93
N MET A 76 7.10 3.33 1.97
CA MET A 76 6.63 3.97 3.20
C MET A 76 5.19 3.58 3.54
N ARG A 77 4.31 3.40 2.54
CA ARG A 77 2.94 2.88 2.78
C ARG A 77 2.96 1.44 3.30
N PHE A 78 3.88 0.61 2.83
CA PHE A 78 4.06 -0.73 3.36
C PHE A 78 4.47 -0.67 4.84
N MET A 79 5.44 0.19 5.19
CA MET A 79 5.86 0.41 6.58
C MET A 79 4.70 0.93 7.44
N GLN A 80 3.88 1.86 6.93
CA GLN A 80 2.66 2.33 7.59
C GLN A 80 1.70 1.17 7.91
N GLY A 81 1.45 0.28 6.94
CA GLY A 81 0.61 -0.90 7.14
C GLY A 81 1.17 -1.84 8.22
N VAL A 82 2.49 -2.05 8.24
CA VAL A 82 3.17 -2.82 9.30
C VAL A 82 2.98 -2.16 10.67
N ILE A 83 3.17 -0.84 10.77
CA ILE A 83 2.99 -0.10 12.02
C ILE A 83 1.54 -0.19 12.52
N GLN A 84 0.54 -0.01 11.63
CA GLN A 84 -0.88 -0.16 11.95
C GLN A 84 -1.17 -1.55 12.51
N GLN A 85 -0.64 -2.60 11.88
CA GLN A 85 -0.81 -3.97 12.34
C GLN A 85 -0.22 -4.17 13.74
N GLN A 86 0.98 -3.67 14.02
CA GLN A 86 1.63 -3.79 15.33
C GLN A 86 0.90 -3.00 16.43
N ARG A 87 0.18 -1.94 16.07
CA ARG A 87 -0.69 -1.16 16.98
C ARG A 87 -2.07 -1.80 17.22
N GLY A 88 -2.36 -2.93 16.57
CA GLY A 88 -3.68 -3.57 16.66
C GLY A 88 -4.75 -2.90 15.79
N GLU A 89 -4.35 -2.00 14.89
CA GLU A 89 -5.24 -1.25 14.00
C GLU A 89 -5.54 -2.06 12.73
N ALA A 90 -6.13 -3.25 12.93
CA ALA A 90 -6.26 -4.26 11.89
C ALA A 90 -7.03 -3.77 10.65
N ASP A 91 -8.10 -3.00 10.83
CA ASP A 91 -8.89 -2.46 9.72
C ASP A 91 -8.12 -1.44 8.89
N ALA A 92 -7.31 -0.59 9.55
CA ALA A 92 -6.46 0.37 8.87
C ALA A 92 -5.34 -0.33 8.08
N ALA A 93 -4.68 -1.32 8.70
CA ALA A 93 -3.66 -2.13 8.03
C ALA A 93 -4.24 -2.87 6.81
N LEU A 94 -5.44 -3.44 6.94
CA LEU A 94 -6.13 -4.12 5.86
C LEU A 94 -6.39 -3.16 4.69
N ALA A 95 -6.90 -1.94 4.96
CA ALA A 95 -7.13 -0.93 3.94
C ALA A 95 -5.83 -0.53 3.23
N THR A 96 -4.76 -0.28 3.99
CA THR A 96 -3.45 0.09 3.45
C THR A 96 -2.88 -0.99 2.53
N PHE A 97 -2.86 -2.26 2.96
CA PHE A 97 -2.34 -3.35 2.14
C PHE A 97 -3.24 -3.68 0.94
N LEU A 98 -4.56 -3.56 1.06
CA LEU A 98 -5.47 -3.70 -0.08
C LEU A 98 -5.22 -2.62 -1.13
N GLU A 99 -4.94 -1.38 -0.72
CA GLU A 99 -4.61 -0.33 -1.69
C GLU A 99 -3.25 -0.54 -2.34
N LEU A 100 -2.25 -1.05 -1.58
CA LEU A 100 -0.96 -1.44 -2.14
C LEU A 100 -1.09 -2.54 -3.19
N THR A 101 -1.87 -3.60 -2.93
CA THR A 101 -2.09 -4.68 -3.91
C THR A 101 -2.84 -4.21 -5.17
N ARG A 102 -3.65 -3.15 -5.08
CA ARG A 102 -4.31 -2.54 -6.24
C ARG A 102 -3.39 -1.62 -7.04
N SER A 103 -2.54 -0.87 -6.35
CA SER A 103 -1.69 0.16 -6.97
C SER A 103 -0.35 -0.39 -7.45
N TYR A 104 0.14 -1.44 -6.81
CA TYR A 104 1.42 -2.12 -7.05
C TYR A 104 1.21 -3.65 -7.01
N PRO A 105 0.45 -4.21 -7.97
CA PRO A 105 0.07 -5.63 -7.98
C PRO A 105 1.26 -6.59 -8.13
N GLU A 106 2.44 -6.10 -8.48
CA GLU A 106 3.68 -6.86 -8.60
C GLU A 106 4.37 -7.16 -7.26
N LEU A 107 3.99 -6.46 -6.18
CA LEU A 107 4.65 -6.61 -4.89
C LEU A 107 4.10 -7.83 -4.11
N PRO A 108 4.94 -8.82 -3.76
CA PRO A 108 4.50 -9.98 -2.99
C PRO A 108 4.25 -9.68 -1.50
N GLU A 109 4.93 -8.70 -0.92
CA GLU A 109 4.92 -8.44 0.52
C GLU A 109 3.54 -7.97 1.05
N PRO A 110 2.80 -7.07 0.37
CA PRO A 110 1.44 -6.72 0.79
C PRO A 110 0.49 -7.91 0.85
N HIS A 111 0.59 -8.84 -0.12
CA HIS A 111 -0.21 -10.07 -0.11
C HIS A 111 0.10 -10.96 1.09
N ASN A 112 1.38 -11.12 1.45
CA ASN A 112 1.76 -11.84 2.67
C ASN A 112 1.19 -11.18 3.95
N ASN A 113 1.19 -9.84 4.04
CA ASN A 113 0.64 -9.16 5.23
C ASN A 113 -0.90 -9.22 5.29
N LEU A 114 -1.59 -9.12 4.15
CA LEU A 114 -3.03 -9.38 4.07
C LEU A 114 -3.35 -10.77 4.62
N ALA A 115 -2.56 -11.78 4.27
CA ALA A 115 -2.78 -13.12 4.75
C ALA A 115 -2.66 -13.26 6.27
N VAL A 116 -1.67 -12.58 6.88
CA VAL A 116 -1.52 -12.55 8.33
C VAL A 116 -2.76 -11.92 8.99
N LEU A 117 -3.26 -10.81 8.45
CA LEU A 117 -4.48 -10.15 8.94
C LEU A 117 -5.73 -11.02 8.76
N HIS A 118 -5.87 -11.70 7.62
CA HIS A 118 -6.97 -12.63 7.37
C HIS A 118 -6.92 -13.83 8.32
N ALA A 119 -5.75 -14.44 8.51
CA ALA A 119 -5.57 -15.57 9.41
C ALA A 119 -5.89 -15.19 10.87
N ALA A 120 -5.44 -14.01 11.32
CA ALA A 120 -5.76 -13.50 12.66
C ALA A 120 -7.28 -13.29 12.87
N ALA A 121 -8.00 -12.95 11.79
CA ALA A 121 -9.46 -12.82 11.79
C ALA A 121 -10.21 -14.16 11.57
N GLY A 122 -9.52 -15.30 11.53
CA GLY A 122 -10.12 -16.61 11.25
C GLY A 122 -10.55 -16.84 9.80
N ARG A 123 -10.25 -15.89 8.91
CA ARG A 123 -10.55 -15.92 7.46
C ARG A 123 -9.48 -16.72 6.71
N LEU A 124 -9.43 -18.02 6.98
CA LEU A 124 -8.34 -18.89 6.49
C LEU A 124 -8.35 -19.08 4.97
N GLY A 125 -9.52 -18.98 4.32
CA GLY A 125 -9.64 -19.06 2.86
C GLY A 125 -8.95 -17.88 2.18
N GLU A 126 -9.29 -16.67 2.60
CA GLU A 126 -8.68 -15.44 2.11
C GLU A 126 -7.18 -15.36 2.44
N ALA A 127 -6.78 -15.86 3.62
CA ALA A 127 -5.37 -15.94 3.99
C ALA A 127 -4.56 -16.83 3.02
N ARG A 128 -5.10 -18.00 2.68
CA ARG A 128 -4.49 -18.91 1.71
C ARG A 128 -4.35 -18.25 0.34
N GLU A 129 -5.42 -17.66 -0.19
CA GLU A 129 -5.42 -17.03 -1.52
C GLU A 129 -4.40 -15.90 -1.63
N ALA A 130 -4.27 -15.09 -0.57
CA ALA A 130 -3.28 -14.03 -0.51
C ALA A 130 -1.84 -14.59 -0.49
N LEU A 131 -1.56 -15.66 0.26
CA LEU A 131 -0.24 -16.29 0.27
C LEU A 131 0.11 -16.96 -1.06
N GLU A 132 -0.85 -17.63 -1.69
CA GLU A 132 -0.67 -18.19 -3.02
C GLU A 132 -0.36 -17.08 -4.05
N MET A 133 -0.96 -15.88 -3.91
CA MET A 133 -0.59 -14.74 -4.74
C MET A 133 0.84 -14.27 -4.48
N ALA A 134 1.23 -14.12 -3.21
CA ALA A 134 2.60 -13.74 -2.84
C ALA A 134 3.64 -14.72 -3.43
N ILE A 135 3.35 -16.03 -3.39
CA ILE A 135 4.20 -17.09 -3.95
C ILE A 135 4.20 -17.06 -5.49
N ARG A 136 3.07 -16.77 -6.14
CA ARG A 136 3.04 -16.60 -7.60
C ARG A 136 3.92 -15.45 -8.06
N LEU A 137 3.89 -14.32 -7.35
CA LEU A 137 4.70 -13.14 -7.64
C LEU A 137 6.18 -13.36 -7.33
N ASN A 138 6.49 -14.06 -6.24
CA ASN A 138 7.84 -14.47 -5.89
C ASN A 138 7.87 -15.93 -5.40
N PRO A 139 8.18 -16.89 -6.29
CA PRO A 139 8.23 -18.31 -5.94
C PRO A 139 9.23 -18.67 -4.83
N GLN A 140 10.25 -17.83 -4.61
CA GLN A 140 11.29 -18.01 -3.61
C GLN A 140 10.97 -17.31 -2.28
N TYR A 141 9.76 -16.76 -2.11
CA TYR A 141 9.39 -16.03 -0.91
C TYR A 141 9.16 -16.98 0.28
N ALA A 142 10.25 -17.35 0.95
CA ALA A 142 10.26 -18.36 2.01
C ALA A 142 9.27 -18.07 3.15
N ILE A 143 9.10 -16.80 3.51
CA ILE A 143 8.15 -16.38 4.56
C ILE A 143 6.71 -16.70 4.15
N ALA A 144 6.34 -16.48 2.89
CA ALA A 144 5.01 -16.79 2.39
C ALA A 144 4.73 -18.30 2.38
N HIS A 145 5.71 -19.12 1.98
CA HIS A 145 5.60 -20.59 2.08
C HIS A 145 5.41 -21.08 3.52
N ARG A 146 6.18 -20.53 4.46
CA ARG A 146 6.04 -20.84 5.89
C ARG A 146 4.64 -20.48 6.39
N ASN A 147 4.19 -19.24 6.12
CA ASN A 147 2.87 -18.77 6.51
C ASN A 147 1.75 -19.61 5.89
N LEU A 148 1.93 -20.10 4.66
CA LEU A 148 0.97 -20.97 4.00
C LEU A 148 0.89 -22.34 4.67
N GLY A 149 2.03 -22.87 5.15
CA GLY A 149 2.06 -24.05 6.01
C GLY A 149 1.23 -23.87 7.28
N ASP A 150 1.41 -22.75 7.99
CA ASP A 150 0.65 -22.43 9.20
C ASP A 150 -0.86 -22.32 8.92
N VAL A 151 -1.25 -21.71 7.79
CA VAL A 151 -2.64 -21.64 7.34
C VAL A 151 -3.20 -23.04 7.04
N TYR A 152 -2.42 -23.91 6.38
CA TYR A 152 -2.85 -25.28 6.11
C TYR A 152 -3.04 -26.12 7.37
N LEU A 153 -2.20 -25.94 8.40
CA LEU A 153 -2.40 -26.59 9.69
C LEU A 153 -3.73 -26.18 10.32
N ARG A 154 -4.07 -24.89 10.32
CA ARG A 154 -5.36 -24.39 10.84
C ARG A 154 -6.56 -24.88 10.02
N LEU A 155 -6.43 -24.97 8.70
CA LEU A 155 -7.47 -25.55 7.84
C LEU A 155 -7.67 -27.04 8.14
N ALA A 156 -6.59 -27.78 8.36
CA ALA A 156 -6.65 -29.18 8.76
C ALA A 156 -7.30 -29.36 10.14
N GLU A 157 -6.96 -28.52 11.13
CA GLU A 157 -7.60 -28.49 12.45
C GLU A 157 -9.13 -28.35 12.32
N ASN A 158 -9.59 -27.34 11.58
CA ASN A 158 -11.02 -27.09 11.34
C ASN A 158 -11.71 -28.30 10.68
N ALA A 159 -11.07 -28.90 9.68
CA ALA A 159 -11.60 -30.07 8.98
C ALA A 159 -11.71 -31.30 9.90
N PHE A 160 -10.69 -31.58 10.73
CA PHE A 160 -10.74 -32.71 11.66
C PHE A 160 -11.79 -32.49 12.75
N ARG A 161 -11.92 -31.27 13.28
CA ARG A 161 -12.98 -30.94 14.25
C ARG A 161 -14.38 -31.13 13.64
N ALA A 162 -14.57 -30.69 12.40
CA ALA A 162 -15.83 -30.93 11.69
C ALA A 162 -16.09 -32.43 11.48
N ALA A 163 -15.08 -33.22 11.10
CA ALA A 163 -15.25 -34.67 10.96
C ALA A 163 -15.68 -35.34 12.29
N LEU A 164 -15.07 -34.93 13.40
CA LEU A 164 -15.36 -35.47 14.73
C LEU A 164 -16.71 -35.01 15.29
N SER A 165 -17.24 -33.86 14.87
CA SER A 165 -18.59 -33.44 15.26
C SER A 165 -19.67 -34.32 14.61
N HIS A 166 -19.40 -34.86 13.41
CA HIS A 166 -20.28 -35.80 12.73
C HIS A 166 -20.06 -37.25 13.16
N ALA A 167 -18.82 -37.64 13.48
CA ALA A 167 -18.46 -38.99 13.90
C ALA A 167 -17.37 -38.97 14.99
N PRO A 168 -17.74 -38.84 16.28
CA PRO A 168 -16.79 -38.68 17.39
C PRO A 168 -15.81 -39.84 17.58
N GLY A 169 -16.14 -41.02 17.05
CA GLY A 169 -15.35 -42.24 17.18
C GLY A 169 -14.31 -42.46 16.09
N LEU A 170 -14.06 -41.51 15.18
CA LEU A 170 -13.08 -41.66 14.08
C LEU A 170 -11.63 -41.62 14.62
N PRO A 171 -10.95 -42.77 14.80
CA PRO A 171 -9.68 -42.80 15.55
C PRO A 171 -8.54 -42.09 14.81
N ASP A 172 -8.58 -42.06 13.48
CA ASP A 172 -7.59 -41.39 12.65
C ASP A 172 -7.72 -39.87 12.71
N ALA A 173 -8.94 -39.34 12.78
CA ALA A 173 -9.19 -37.90 12.85
C ALA A 173 -8.75 -37.34 14.21
N SER A 174 -9.05 -38.02 15.32
CA SER A 174 -8.63 -37.60 16.66
C SER A 174 -7.11 -37.55 16.80
N ARG A 175 -6.40 -38.58 16.31
CA ARG A 175 -4.93 -38.60 16.36
C ARG A 175 -4.30 -37.49 15.52
N LYS A 176 -4.83 -37.24 14.31
CA LYS A 176 -4.34 -36.17 13.43
C LYS A 176 -4.63 -34.79 13.99
N LEU A 177 -5.81 -34.58 14.58
CA LEU A 177 -6.15 -33.32 15.25
C LEU A 177 -5.17 -33.03 16.39
N GLN A 178 -4.91 -34.01 17.26
CA GLN A 178 -3.96 -33.85 18.36
C GLN A 178 -2.55 -33.48 17.86
N ALA A 179 -2.08 -34.09 16.78
CA ALA A 179 -0.78 -33.77 16.18
C ALA A 179 -0.73 -32.33 15.62
N VAL A 180 -1.79 -31.89 14.93
CA VAL A 180 -1.91 -30.52 14.42
C VAL A 180 -1.95 -29.51 15.57
N GLU A 181 -2.72 -29.76 16.61
CA GLU A 181 -2.81 -28.89 17.80
C GLU A 181 -1.45 -28.75 18.50
N GLN A 182 -0.67 -29.83 18.58
CA GLN A 182 0.70 -29.78 19.10
C GLN A 182 1.64 -28.91 18.25
N LEU A 183 1.56 -29.02 16.92
CA LEU A 183 2.35 -28.18 16.00
C LEU A 183 1.98 -26.71 16.13
N LEU A 184 0.69 -26.39 16.27
CA LEU A 184 0.20 -25.02 16.42
C LEU A 184 0.50 -24.41 17.80
N ALA A 185 0.61 -25.24 18.85
CA ALA A 185 0.95 -24.80 20.20
C ALA A 185 2.46 -24.61 20.41
N ALA A 186 3.31 -25.20 19.56
CA ALA A 186 4.75 -25.05 19.67
C ALA A 186 5.14 -23.57 19.43
N PRO A 187 5.94 -22.95 20.32
CA PRO A 187 6.44 -21.61 20.07
C PRO A 187 7.26 -21.61 18.79
N ALA A 188 7.05 -20.63 17.91
CA ALA A 188 7.90 -20.44 16.75
C ALA A 188 9.36 -20.37 17.22
N SER A 189 10.20 -21.29 16.75
CA SER A 189 11.63 -21.30 17.04
C SER A 189 12.20 -19.93 16.70
N ARG A 190 12.82 -19.26 17.68
CA ARG A 190 13.48 -17.96 17.51
C ARG A 190 14.68 -18.06 16.58
#